data_AF-A0A2E0LA58-F1
#
_entry.id   AF-A0A2E0LA58-F1
#
_cell.length_a   1.000
_cell.length_b   1.000
_cell.length_c   1.000
_cell.angle_alpha   90.00
_cell.angle_beta   90.00
_cell.angle_gamma   90.00
#
_symmetry.space_group_name_H-M   'P 1'
#
loop_
_entity.id
_entity.type
_entity.pdbx_description
1 polymer ?
#
loop_
_entity_poly.entity_id
_entity_poly.type
_entity_poly.pdbx_seq_one_letter_code
_entity_poly.pdbx_strand_id
1 'polypeptide(L)'
;MFEMLIALIIIVGLVTFSIALAIRWAFRQISYQVERRFRHADTLVNDKCIPSEWLDRYRGEIERLRSKDAPAQDVQRVARKAQAACLRNIDTLISFFERSPFVDNAGTREMLLDELNTERQRWSQAEWETLPG
;
A
#
# COMPACT_ATOMS: atom_id res chain seq x y z
N MET A 1 -46.93 -26.44 10.39
CA MET A 1 -46.91 -25.03 9.92
C MET A 1 -46.09 -24.13 10.84
N PHE A 2 -46.35 -24.13 12.16
CA PHE A 2 -45.55 -23.37 13.13
C PHE A 2 -44.05 -23.75 13.17
N GLU A 3 -43.71 -25.05 13.12
CA GLU A 3 -42.30 -25.48 13.09
C GLU A 3 -41.54 -24.98 11.85
N MET A 4 -42.20 -24.98 10.68
CA MET A 4 -41.63 -24.45 9.43
C MET A 4 -41.40 -22.94 9.50
N LEU A 5 -42.29 -22.20 10.16
CA LEU A 5 -42.14 -20.76 10.40
C LEU A 5 -40.98 -20.47 11.36
N ILE A 6 -40.85 -21.25 12.43
CA ILE A 6 -39.74 -21.11 13.38
C ILE A 6 -38.40 -21.40 12.68
N ALA A 7 -38.30 -22.51 11.94
CA ALA A 7 -37.10 -22.85 11.18
C ALA A 7 -36.73 -21.76 10.17
N LEU A 8 -37.71 -21.21 9.45
CA LEU A 8 -37.50 -20.12 8.49
C LEU A 8 -36.94 -18.87 9.17
N ILE A 9 -37.51 -18.45 10.32
CA ILE A 9 -37.04 -17.29 11.08
C ILE A 9 -35.60 -17.50 11.55
N ILE A 10 -35.27 -18.69 12.05
CA ILE A 10 -33.91 -19.02 12.48
C ILE A 10 -32.93 -18.93 11.31
N ILE A 11 -33.28 -19.49 10.15
CA ILE A 11 -32.42 -19.44 8.95
C ILE A 11 -32.22 -18.00 8.48
N VAL A 12 -33.30 -17.22 8.39
CA VAL A 12 -33.21 -15.80 7.99
C VAL A 12 -32.34 -15.03 8.98
N GLY A 13 -32.55 -15.22 10.29
CA GLY A 13 -31.73 -14.59 11.32
C GLY A 13 -30.26 -14.98 11.23
N LEU A 14 -29.96 -16.26 10.99
CA LEU A 14 -28.59 -16.76 10.82
C LEU A 14 -27.92 -16.14 9.59
N VAL A 15 -28.63 -16.10 8.45
CA VAL A 15 -28.12 -15.49 7.21
C VAL A 15 -27.87 -14.00 7.40
N THR A 16 -28.82 -13.26 7.97
CA THR A 16 -28.64 -11.83 8.25
C THR A 16 -27.47 -11.58 9.21
N PHE A 17 -27.33 -12.40 10.26
CA PHE A 17 -26.21 -12.31 11.19
C PHE A 17 -24.87 -12.58 10.52
N SER A 18 -24.78 -13.63 9.69
CA SER A 18 -23.57 -13.95 8.93
C SER A 18 -23.19 -12.84 7.96
N ILE A 19 -24.16 -12.24 7.26
CA ILE A 19 -23.94 -11.11 6.36
C ILE A 19 -23.42 -9.90 7.16
N ALA A 20 -24.05 -9.55 8.27
CA ALA A 20 -23.62 -8.43 9.11
C ALA A 20 -22.19 -8.62 9.63
N LEU A 21 -21.83 -9.85 10.03
CA LEU A 21 -20.48 -10.20 10.45
C LEU A 21 -19.49 -10.03 9.30
N ALA A 22 -19.80 -10.56 8.12
CA ALA A 22 -18.95 -10.44 6.93
C ALA A 22 -18.72 -8.98 6.53
N ILE A 23 -19.77 -8.15 6.54
CA ILE A 23 -19.69 -6.71 6.25
C ILE A 23 -18.76 -6.03 7.25
N ARG A 24 -18.91 -6.29 8.56
CA ARG A 24 -18.07 -5.67 9.60
C ARG A 24 -16.59 -6.04 9.44
N TRP A 25 -16.31 -7.30 9.09
CA TRP A 25 -14.96 -7.77 8.80
C TRP A 25 -14.39 -7.10 7.54
N ALA A 26 -15.17 -7.01 6.46
CA ALA A 26 -14.77 -6.34 5.24
C ALA A 26 -14.45 -4.86 5.47
N PHE A 27 -15.30 -4.14 6.20
CA PHE A 27 -15.06 -2.73 6.53
C PHE A 27 -13.75 -2.53 7.31
N ARG A 28 -13.44 -3.39 8.27
CA ARG A 28 -12.20 -3.30 9.06
C ARG A 28 -10.95 -3.52 8.20
N GLN A 29 -11.03 -4.42 7.22
CA GLN A 29 -9.93 -4.65 6.26
C GLN A 29 -9.76 -3.46 5.31
N ILE A 30 -10.87 -2.93 4.79
CA ILE A 30 -10.85 -1.76 3.89
C ILE A 30 -10.30 -0.54 4.62
N SER A 31 -10.77 -0.25 5.83
CA SER A 31 -10.31 0.90 6.61
C SER A 31 -8.81 0.83 6.85
N TYR A 32 -8.29 -0.34 7.20
CA TYR A 32 -6.86 -0.54 7.41
C TYR A 32 -6.05 -0.31 6.13
N GLN A 33 -6.52 -0.79 4.97
CA GLN A 33 -5.83 -0.56 3.70
C GLN A 33 -5.86 0.90 3.27
N VAL A 34 -6.99 1.59 3.48
CA VAL A 34 -7.13 3.02 3.19
C VAL A 34 -6.18 3.83 4.08
N GLU A 35 -6.23 3.60 5.40
CA GLU A 35 -5.34 4.28 6.36
C GLU A 35 -3.87 4.06 6.01
N ARG A 36 -3.48 2.83 5.66
CA ARG A 36 -2.10 2.53 5.27
C ARG A 36 -1.67 3.30 4.01
N ARG A 37 -2.55 3.44 3.01
CA ARG A 37 -2.27 4.23 1.79
C ARG A 37 -2.14 5.72 2.09
N PHE A 38 -3.00 6.26 2.96
CA PHE A 38 -2.88 7.64 3.43
C PHE A 38 -1.58 7.86 4.18
N ARG A 39 -1.18 6.94 5.07
CA ARG A 39 0.09 7.02 5.79
C ARG A 39 1.29 6.98 4.85
N HIS A 40 1.29 6.07 3.87
CA HIS A 40 2.36 6.04 2.87
C HIS A 40 2.42 7.35 2.08
N ALA A 41 1.28 7.87 1.63
CA ALA A 41 1.24 9.15 0.93
C ALA A 41 1.79 10.30 1.80
N ASP A 42 1.42 10.34 3.07
CA ASP A 42 1.89 11.32 4.04
C ASP A 42 3.42 11.27 4.19
N THR A 43 4.01 10.08 4.35
CA THR A 43 5.46 9.89 4.41
C THR A 43 6.17 10.32 3.12
N LEU A 44 5.59 10.04 1.95
CA LEU A 44 6.20 10.46 0.68
C LEU A 44 6.14 11.98 0.49
N VAL A 45 4.99 12.58 0.82
CA VAL A 45 4.71 13.99 0.57
C VAL A 45 5.40 14.89 1.59
N ASN A 46 5.31 14.55 2.87
CA ASN A 46 5.85 15.38 3.96
C ASN A 46 7.30 15.04 4.26
N ASP A 47 7.63 13.76 4.44
CA ASP A 47 8.97 13.35 4.88
C ASP A 47 9.95 13.17 3.71
N LYS A 48 9.46 13.19 2.46
CA LYS A 48 10.25 12.98 1.24
C LYS A 48 11.07 11.69 1.27
N CYS A 49 10.55 10.69 1.98
CA CYS A 49 11.22 9.43 2.26
C CYS A 49 10.43 8.23 1.72
N ILE A 50 11.15 7.14 1.44
CA ILE A 50 10.54 5.88 1.06
C ILE A 50 10.00 5.19 2.32
N PRO A 51 8.72 4.78 2.37
CA PRO A 51 8.18 4.02 3.48
C PRO A 51 9.03 2.77 3.74
N SER A 52 9.47 2.58 4.98
CA SER A 52 10.35 1.45 5.37
C SER A 52 9.77 0.10 4.95
N GLU A 53 8.45 -0.07 5.11
CA GLU A 53 7.69 -1.25 4.71
C GLU A 53 7.91 -1.66 3.24
N TRP A 54 8.23 -0.71 2.35
CA TRP A 54 8.47 -0.99 0.94
C TRP A 54 9.88 -1.56 0.69
N LEU A 55 10.83 -1.24 1.57
CA LEU A 55 12.25 -1.56 1.43
C LEU A 55 12.71 -2.72 2.34
N ASP A 56 11.99 -3.04 3.41
CA ASP A 56 12.41 -4.01 4.44
C ASP A 56 12.93 -5.33 3.86
N ARG A 57 12.19 -5.91 2.90
CA ARG A 57 12.58 -7.16 2.23
C ARG A 57 13.91 -7.01 1.46
N TYR A 58 14.11 -5.88 0.79
CA TYR A 58 15.28 -5.64 -0.04
C TYR A 58 16.51 -5.28 0.79
N ARG A 59 16.33 -4.54 1.90
CA ARG A 59 17.43 -4.28 2.86
C ARG A 59 17.98 -5.58 3.42
N GLY A 60 17.10 -6.48 3.87
CA GLY A 60 17.52 -7.78 4.37
C GLY A 60 18.26 -8.62 3.33
N GLU A 61 17.88 -8.53 2.05
CA GLU A 61 18.56 -9.22 0.96
C GLU A 61 19.93 -8.59 0.64
N ILE A 62 20.03 -7.26 0.59
CA ILE A 62 21.29 -6.53 0.37
C ILE A 62 22.28 -6.80 1.51
N GLU A 63 21.83 -6.77 2.76
CA GLU A 63 22.68 -7.03 3.93
C GLU A 63 23.23 -8.47 3.93
N ARG A 64 22.39 -9.43 3.52
CA ARG A 64 22.82 -10.83 3.33
C ARG A 64 23.82 -11.00 2.19
N LEU A 65 23.73 -10.18 1.14
CA LEU A 65 24.69 -10.21 0.04
C LEU A 65 26.02 -9.57 0.46
N ARG A 66 25.97 -8.44 1.18
CA ARG A 66 27.16 -7.76 1.72
C ARG A 66 27.92 -8.63 2.71
N SER A 67 27.22 -9.30 3.63
CA SER A 67 27.86 -10.21 4.61
C SER A 67 28.48 -11.47 3.99
N LYS A 68 28.20 -11.76 2.72
CA LYS A 68 28.80 -12.87 1.97
C LYS A 68 29.87 -12.43 0.97
N ASP A 69 30.32 -11.18 1.05
CA ASP A 69 31.22 -10.56 0.06
C ASP A 69 30.76 -10.79 -1.39
N ALA A 70 29.43 -10.75 -1.61
CA ALA A 70 28.87 -10.97 -2.93
C ALA A 70 29.32 -9.88 -3.90
N PRO A 71 29.44 -10.18 -5.21
CA PRO A 71 29.81 -9.21 -6.22
C PRO A 71 28.92 -7.96 -6.19
N ALA A 72 29.50 -6.78 -6.42
CA ALA A 72 28.76 -5.51 -6.48
C ALA A 72 27.57 -5.55 -7.47
N GLN A 73 27.71 -6.32 -8.56
CA GLN A 73 26.64 -6.62 -9.52
C GLN A 73 25.37 -7.19 -8.87
N ASP A 74 25.51 -8.10 -7.90
CA ASP A 74 24.36 -8.76 -7.28
C ASP A 74 23.61 -7.80 -6.36
N VAL A 75 24.34 -6.96 -5.63
CA VAL A 75 23.78 -5.86 -4.83
C VAL A 75 23.04 -4.87 -5.76
N GLN A 76 23.66 -4.49 -6.87
CA GLN A 76 23.06 -3.57 -7.85
C GLN A 76 21.77 -4.15 -8.45
N ARG A 77 21.73 -5.47 -8.71
CA ARG A 77 20.51 -6.15 -9.20
C ARG A 77 19.37 -6.07 -8.19
N VAL A 78 19.66 -6.24 -6.89
CA VAL A 78 18.63 -6.12 -5.84
C VAL A 78 18.19 -4.67 -5.68
N ALA A 79 19.10 -3.70 -5.74
CA ALA A 79 18.77 -2.28 -5.72
C ALA A 79 17.82 -1.87 -6.86
N ARG A 80 18.07 -2.31 -8.10
CA ARG A 80 17.16 -2.07 -9.23
C ARG A 80 15.78 -2.72 -9.05
N LYS A 81 15.73 -3.92 -8.44
CA LYS A 81 14.45 -4.56 -8.09
C LYS A 81 13.68 -3.74 -7.05
N ALA A 82 14.38 -3.22 -6.04
CA ALA A 82 13.79 -2.35 -5.02
C ALA A 82 13.23 -1.07 -5.63
N GLN A 83 13.99 -0.41 -6.52
CA GLN A 83 13.52 0.76 -7.28
C GLN A 83 12.24 0.46 -8.05
N ALA A 84 12.23 -0.60 -8.86
CA ALA A 84 11.07 -0.97 -9.65
C ALA A 84 9.84 -1.33 -8.78
N ALA A 85 10.05 -1.84 -7.57
CA ALA A 85 8.96 -2.08 -6.62
C ALA A 85 8.42 -0.78 -6.02
N CYS A 86 9.31 0.14 -5.62
CA CYS A 86 8.91 1.43 -5.06
C CYS A 86 8.15 2.28 -6.08
N LEU A 87 8.60 2.31 -7.35
CA LEU A 87 7.90 3.01 -8.42
C LEU A 87 6.49 2.44 -8.65
N ARG A 88 6.34 1.11 -8.64
CA ARG A 88 5.03 0.45 -8.73
C ARG A 88 4.13 0.78 -7.54
N ASN A 89 4.69 0.94 -6.35
CA ASN A 89 3.92 1.33 -5.18
C ASN A 89 3.43 2.78 -5.30
N ILE A 90 4.27 3.71 -5.78
CA ILE A 90 3.83 5.09 -6.07
C ILE A 90 2.72 5.08 -7.14
N ASP A 91 2.89 4.35 -8.24
CA ASP A 91 1.88 4.25 -9.29
C ASP A 91 0.53 3.76 -8.74
N THR A 92 0.58 2.83 -7.77
CA THR A 92 -0.60 2.32 -7.08
C THR A 92 -1.24 3.38 -6.17
N LEU A 93 -0.45 4.22 -5.49
CA LEU A 93 -0.95 5.34 -4.70
C LEU A 93 -1.59 6.40 -5.60
N ILE A 94 -0.93 6.79 -6.68
CA ILE A 94 -1.46 7.74 -7.67
C ILE A 94 -2.82 7.23 -8.18
N SER A 95 -2.86 6.00 -8.68
CA SER A 95 -4.09 5.37 -9.17
C SER A 95 -5.20 5.30 -8.11
N PHE A 96 -4.82 5.12 -6.83
CA PHE A 96 -5.76 5.13 -5.73
C PHE A 96 -6.35 6.53 -5.52
N PHE A 97 -5.53 7.56 -5.40
CA PHE A 97 -6.01 8.93 -5.14
C PHE A 97 -6.74 9.55 -6.33
N GLU A 98 -6.41 9.18 -7.56
CA GLU A 98 -7.16 9.58 -8.76
C GLU A 98 -8.62 9.12 -8.71
N ARG A 99 -8.85 7.88 -8.25
CA ARG A 99 -10.18 7.22 -8.24
C ARG A 99 -10.86 7.28 -6.88
N SER A 100 -10.18 7.80 -5.88
CA SER A 100 -10.63 7.76 -4.49
C SER A 100 -11.75 8.78 -4.25
N PRO A 101 -12.90 8.36 -3.71
CA PRO A 101 -13.90 9.29 -3.20
C PRO A 101 -13.49 9.89 -1.84
N PHE A 102 -12.38 9.46 -1.24
CA PHE A 102 -11.96 9.86 0.12
C PHE A 102 -11.24 11.21 0.19
N VAL A 103 -10.98 11.86 -0.95
CA VAL A 103 -10.41 13.22 -1.00
C VAL A 103 -11.50 14.16 -1.52
N ASP A 104 -12.17 14.84 -0.58
CA ASP A 104 -13.35 15.68 -0.84
C ASP A 104 -13.01 16.97 -1.61
N ASN A 105 -11.80 17.50 -1.45
CA ASN A 105 -11.37 18.72 -2.11
C ASN A 105 -10.56 18.41 -3.37
N ALA A 106 -11.06 18.82 -4.53
CA ALA A 106 -10.37 18.68 -5.82
C ALA A 106 -8.98 19.33 -5.81
N GLY A 107 -8.82 20.49 -5.18
CA GLY A 107 -7.52 21.17 -5.08
C GLY A 107 -6.51 20.40 -4.22
N THR A 108 -6.96 19.81 -3.11
CA THR A 108 -6.10 18.95 -2.28
C THR A 108 -5.71 17.67 -3.02
N ARG A 109 -6.62 17.11 -3.83
CA ARG A 109 -6.32 15.94 -4.65
C ARG A 109 -5.26 16.25 -5.71
N GLU A 110 -5.42 17.37 -6.41
CA GLU A 110 -4.49 17.79 -7.46
C GLU A 110 -3.10 18.03 -6.88
N MET A 111 -3.00 18.78 -5.77
CA MET A 111 -1.73 18.98 -5.06
C MET A 111 -1.08 17.66 -4.63
N LEU A 112 -1.86 16.74 -4.05
CA LEU A 112 -1.36 15.44 -3.64
C LEU A 112 -0.83 14.61 -4.83
N LEU A 113 -1.55 14.61 -5.94
CA LEU A 113 -1.16 13.89 -7.15
C LEU A 113 0.08 14.49 -7.80
N ASP A 114 0.20 15.82 -7.83
CA ASP A 114 1.37 16.52 -8.34
C ASP A 114 2.63 16.16 -7.52
N GLU A 115 2.50 16.16 -6.20
CA GLU A 115 3.61 15.82 -5.31
C GLU A 115 4.02 14.34 -5.45
N LEU A 116 3.06 13.41 -5.55
CA LEU A 116 3.34 12.00 -5.78
C LEU A 116 4.00 11.76 -7.15
N ASN A 117 3.59 12.49 -8.18
CA ASN A 117 4.22 12.42 -9.51
C ASN A 117 5.64 12.99 -9.49
N THR A 118 5.88 14.06 -8.73
CA THR A 118 7.21 14.65 -8.55
C THR A 118 8.15 13.65 -7.88
N GLU A 119 7.72 13.02 -6.78
CA GLU A 119 8.52 11.98 -6.12
C GLU A 119 8.73 10.75 -7.02
N ARG A 120 7.73 10.34 -7.79
CA ARG A 120 7.87 9.28 -8.80
C ARG A 120 8.99 9.60 -9.80
N GLN A 121 9.01 10.81 -10.35
CA GLN A 121 10.02 11.24 -11.31
C GLN A 121 11.41 11.27 -10.68
N ARG A 122 11.53 11.88 -9.50
CA ARG A 122 12.77 11.93 -8.72
C ARG A 122 13.36 10.54 -8.50
N TRP A 123 12.51 9.59 -8.10
CA TRP A 123 12.92 8.21 -7.81
C TRP A 123 13.26 7.41 -9.07
N SER A 124 12.64 7.73 -10.21
CA SER A 124 12.98 7.10 -11.49
C SER A 124 14.36 7.49 -12.00
N GLN A 125 14.83 8.68 -11.65
CA GLN A 125 16.12 9.24 -12.10
C GLN A 125 17.24 9.07 -11.06
N ALA A 126 16.91 8.74 -9.82
CA ALA A 126 17.90 8.52 -8.76
C ALA A 126 18.78 7.28 -9.02
N GLU A 127 20.01 7.30 -8.53
CA GLU A 127 20.89 6.13 -8.45
C GLU A 127 20.60 5.37 -7.14
N TRP A 128 20.07 4.16 -7.25
CA TRP A 128 19.57 3.37 -6.10
C TRP A 128 20.64 2.55 -5.38
N GLU A 129 21.91 2.71 -5.74
CA GLU A 129 23.03 1.95 -5.18
C GLU A 129 23.27 2.29 -3.70
N THR A 130 22.86 3.49 -3.29
CA THR A 130 22.86 3.96 -1.90
C THR A 130 21.43 4.28 -1.48
N LEU A 131 20.59 3.26 -1.30
CA LEU A 131 19.24 3.40 -0.77
C LEU A 131 19.24 4.29 0.49
N PRO A 132 18.70 5.52 0.47
CA PRO A 132 18.46 6.27 1.68
C PRO A 132 17.09 5.82 2.21
N GLY A 133 17.11 5.09 3.32
CA GLY A 133 15.93 4.64 4.04
C GLY A 133 16.29 3.70 5.17
#